data_AF-A0A7J9XHK0-F1
#
_entry.id   AF-A0A7J9XHK0-F1
#
_cell.length_a   1.000
_cell.length_b   1.000
_cell.length_c   1.000
_cell.angle_alpha   90.00
_cell.angle_beta   90.00
_cell.angle_gamma   90.00
#
_symmetry.space_group_name_H-M   'P 1'
#
loop_
_entity.id
_entity.type
_entity.pdbx_description
1 polymer ?
#
loop_
_entity_poly.entity_id
_entity_poly.type
_entity_poly.pdbx_seq_one_letter_code
_entity_poly.pdbx_strand_id
1 'polypeptide(L)'
;MGNGATIADGKTADPPAPETLIYRRGTDGKLLLVGVMYRYDDRQGEPPEIAGPYTRWHTHEFCVGSDGRRIKGMHRHGEACPSGAQERESGSMMHVWFVEEDALRRAYARRPPVRALEEYQESLS
;
A
#
# COMPACT_ATOMS: atom_id res chain seq x y z
N MET A 1 -5.14 -10.06 -3.48
CA MET A 1 -6.29 -10.40 -2.62
C MET A 1 -5.80 -10.35 -1.20
N GLY A 2 -6.53 -9.69 -0.30
CA GLY A 2 -6.14 -9.59 1.12
C GLY A 2 -6.77 -10.69 1.98
N ASN A 3 -6.22 -10.89 3.17
CA ASN A 3 -6.73 -11.83 4.16
C ASN A 3 -7.87 -11.17 4.96
N GLY A 4 -9.10 -11.64 4.78
CA GLY A 4 -10.27 -11.05 5.45
C GLY A 4 -10.22 -11.13 6.98
N ALA A 5 -9.55 -12.15 7.54
CA ALA A 5 -9.45 -12.32 8.99
C ALA A 5 -8.59 -11.22 9.63
N THR A 6 -7.43 -10.90 9.04
CA THR A 6 -6.55 -9.85 9.56
C THR A 6 -7.06 -8.46 9.24
N ILE A 7 -7.72 -8.27 8.09
CA ILE A 7 -8.39 -6.99 7.77
C ILE A 7 -9.44 -6.59 8.83
N ALA A 8 -10.10 -7.57 9.44
CA ALA A 8 -11.18 -7.34 10.38
C ALA A 8 -10.73 -7.39 11.86
N ASP A 9 -9.45 -7.65 12.16
CA ASP A 9 -9.00 -7.86 13.53
C ASP A 9 -8.75 -6.55 14.30
N GLY A 10 -8.81 -5.40 13.61
CA GLY A 10 -8.68 -4.07 14.18
C GLY A 10 -7.25 -3.69 14.56
N LYS A 11 -6.25 -4.52 14.26
CA LYS A 11 -4.85 -4.22 14.57
C LYS A 11 -4.24 -3.36 13.47
N THR A 12 -3.31 -2.51 13.88
CA THR A 12 -2.58 -1.64 12.96
C THR A 12 -1.14 -2.12 12.85
N ALA A 13 -0.72 -2.46 11.63
CA ALA A 13 0.66 -2.83 11.31
C ALA A 13 1.26 -3.93 12.21
N ASP A 14 0.47 -4.96 12.55
CA ASP A 14 0.90 -6.10 13.38
C ASP A 14 1.79 -7.05 12.56
N PRO A 15 3.11 -7.15 12.83
CA PRO A 15 4.04 -7.90 11.98
C PRO A 15 3.69 -9.38 11.72
N PRO A 16 3.14 -10.13 12.69
CA PRO A 16 2.69 -11.50 12.48
C PRO A 16 1.39 -11.64 11.67
N ALA A 17 0.67 -10.54 11.40
CA ALA A 17 -0.68 -10.56 10.84
C ALA A 17 -0.91 -9.55 9.70
N PRO A 18 -0.09 -9.50 8.63
CA PRO A 18 -0.30 -8.57 7.53
C PRO A 18 -1.62 -8.83 6.77
N GLU A 19 -2.29 -7.77 6.33
CA GLU A 19 -3.54 -7.87 5.56
C GLU A 19 -3.34 -8.41 4.15
N THR A 20 -2.14 -8.31 3.57
CA THR A 20 -1.85 -8.82 2.23
C THR A 20 -0.39 -9.25 2.10
N LEU A 21 -0.20 -10.45 1.53
CA LEU A 21 1.10 -10.94 1.08
C LEU A 21 1.31 -10.61 -0.40
N ILE A 22 2.51 -10.15 -0.75
CA ILE A 22 2.85 -9.71 -2.10
C ILE A 22 3.89 -10.66 -2.69
N TYR A 23 3.57 -11.24 -3.84
CA TYR A 23 4.42 -12.21 -4.52
C TYR A 23 4.87 -11.71 -5.90
N ARG A 24 6.13 -12.00 -6.24
CA ARG A 24 6.66 -11.91 -7.59
C ARG A 24 6.74 -13.30 -8.20
N ARG A 25 6.36 -13.44 -9.47
CA ARG A 25 6.62 -14.67 -10.23
C ARG A 25 8.07 -14.70 -10.69
N GLY A 26 8.82 -15.73 -10.28
CA GLY A 26 10.16 -16.02 -10.73
C GLY A 26 10.22 -16.49 -12.18
N THR A 27 11.42 -16.49 -12.75
CA THR A 27 11.67 -17.01 -14.11
C THR A 27 11.42 -18.52 -14.21
N ASP A 28 11.52 -19.24 -13.10
CA ASP A 28 11.16 -20.65 -12.94
C ASP A 28 9.64 -20.85 -12.72
N GLY A 29 8.85 -19.79 -12.78
CA GLY A 29 7.39 -19.80 -12.59
C GLY A 29 6.93 -19.82 -11.14
N LYS A 30 7.84 -19.99 -10.15
CA LYS A 30 7.50 -20.03 -8.73
C LYS A 30 7.11 -18.65 -8.21
N LEU A 31 6.31 -18.62 -7.14
CA LEU A 31 5.98 -17.39 -6.44
C LEU A 31 7.00 -17.15 -5.32
N LEU A 32 7.64 -15.99 -5.34
CA LEU A 32 8.56 -15.52 -4.31
C LEU A 32 7.85 -14.43 -3.50
N LEU A 33 7.82 -14.57 -2.18
CA LEU A 33 7.32 -13.52 -1.28
C LEU A 33 8.31 -12.35 -1.34
N VAL A 34 7.83 -11.18 -1.72
CA VAL A 34 8.67 -9.97 -1.90
C VAL A 34 8.23 -8.81 -1.02
N GLY A 35 7.14 -8.97 -0.28
CA GLY A 35 6.67 -7.95 0.65
C GLY A 35 5.32 -8.28 1.25
N VAL A 36 4.88 -7.37 2.09
CA VAL A 36 3.57 -7.36 2.74
C VAL A 36 2.96 -5.97 2.62
N MET A 37 1.65 -5.89 2.75
CA MET A 37 0.93 -4.62 2.84
C MET A 37 0.02 -4.65 4.06
N TYR A 38 0.15 -3.62 4.88
CA TYR A 38 -0.76 -3.33 5.97
C TYR A 38 -1.86 -2.39 5.52
N ARG A 39 -3.04 -2.53 6.13
CA ARG A 39 -4.15 -1.59 5.97
C ARG A 39 -4.42 -0.91 7.29
N TYR A 40 -4.87 0.33 7.19
CA TYR A 40 -5.35 1.09 8.33
C TYR A 40 -6.84 1.39 8.13
N ASP A 41 -7.59 1.31 9.23
CA ASP A 41 -9.00 1.70 9.24
C ASP A 41 -9.07 3.20 9.52
N ASP A 42 -9.26 4.00 8.48
CA ASP A 42 -9.27 5.47 8.58
C ASP A 42 -10.40 6.00 9.49
N ARG A 43 -11.37 5.16 9.89
CA ARG A 43 -12.35 5.52 10.93
C ARG A 43 -11.72 5.66 12.32
N GLN A 44 -10.51 5.15 12.51
CA GLN A 44 -9.73 5.28 13.73
C GLN A 44 -8.95 6.62 13.80
N GLY A 45 -8.92 7.40 12.71
CA GLY A 45 -8.24 8.68 12.64
C GLY A 45 -7.20 8.72 11.52
N GLU A 46 -6.10 9.42 11.75
CA GLU A 46 -4.95 9.44 10.84
C GLU A 46 -4.03 8.24 11.09
N PRO A 47 -3.48 7.61 10.05
CA PRO A 47 -2.62 6.46 10.22
C PRO A 47 -1.31 6.85 10.93
N PRO A 48 -0.84 6.05 11.89
CA PRO A 48 0.28 6.42 12.74
C PRO A 48 1.62 6.40 12.00
N GLU A 49 2.54 7.27 12.42
CA GLU A 49 3.96 7.19 12.06
C GLU A 49 4.65 6.14 12.94
N ILE A 50 5.13 5.04 12.35
CA ILE A 50 5.65 3.87 13.10
C ILE A 50 7.17 3.80 13.04
N ALA A 51 7.77 4.22 11.93
CA ALA A 51 9.19 4.06 11.61
C ALA A 51 9.74 5.29 10.88
N GLY A 52 9.33 6.49 11.32
CA GLY A 52 9.79 7.75 10.73
C GLY A 52 9.54 7.82 9.22
N PRO A 53 10.54 8.24 8.41
CA PRO A 53 10.37 8.40 6.97
C PRO A 53 10.17 7.07 6.21
N TYR A 54 10.40 5.92 6.86
CA TYR A 54 10.05 4.61 6.30
C TYR A 54 8.54 4.34 6.32
N THR A 55 7.79 4.96 7.24
CA THR A 55 6.34 4.83 7.28
C THR A 55 5.70 5.62 6.14
N ARG A 56 5.10 4.91 5.19
CA ARG A 56 4.50 5.48 3.98
C ARG A 56 3.10 4.92 3.74
N TRP A 57 2.13 5.53 4.41
CA TRP A 57 0.72 5.33 4.11
C TRP A 57 0.34 6.01 2.80
N HIS A 58 -0.53 5.37 2.03
CA HIS A 58 -1.17 5.98 0.88
C HIS A 58 -2.51 5.33 0.59
N THR A 59 -3.34 6.04 -0.15
CA THR A 59 -4.63 5.59 -0.64
C THR A 59 -4.61 5.46 -2.16
N HIS A 60 -5.63 4.79 -2.69
CA HIS A 60 -5.92 4.70 -4.11
C HIS A 60 -7.31 5.27 -4.37
N GLU A 61 -7.38 6.18 -5.32
CA GLU A 61 -8.64 6.67 -5.88
C GLU A 61 -9.11 5.73 -7.00
N PHE A 62 -10.41 5.48 -7.07
CA PHE A 62 -11.02 4.67 -8.12
C PHE A 62 -12.49 5.03 -8.32
N CYS A 63 -12.98 4.81 -9.54
CA CYS A 63 -14.39 4.99 -9.86
C CYS A 63 -15.21 3.72 -9.62
N VAL A 64 -16.42 3.89 -9.10
CA VAL A 64 -17.42 2.85 -8.91
C VAL A 64 -18.65 3.19 -9.76
N GLY A 65 -19.09 2.24 -10.58
CA GLY A 65 -20.29 2.39 -11.39
C GLY A 65 -21.56 2.37 -10.56
N SER A 66 -22.69 2.70 -11.19
CA SER A 66 -24.01 2.64 -10.54
C SER A 66 -24.39 1.24 -10.06
N ASP A 67 -23.80 0.18 -10.62
CA ASP A 67 -23.93 -1.21 -10.19
C ASP A 67 -23.07 -1.57 -8.95
N GLY A 68 -22.35 -0.59 -8.38
CA GLY A 68 -21.48 -0.78 -7.22
C GLY A 68 -20.14 -1.44 -7.55
N ARG A 69 -19.84 -1.74 -8.82
CA ARG A 69 -18.58 -2.38 -9.20
C ARG A 69 -17.51 -1.35 -9.54
N ARG A 70 -16.27 -1.67 -9.15
CA ARG A 70 -15.10 -0.87 -9.53
C ARG A 70 -14.90 -0.91 -11.04
N ILE A 71 -14.84 0.26 -11.65
CA ILE A 71 -14.55 0.42 -13.07
C ILE A 71 -13.05 0.19 -13.28
N LYS A 72 -12.69 -0.73 -14.19
CA LYS A 72 -11.28 -1.09 -14.44
C LYS A 72 -10.64 -0.09 -15.41
N GLY A 73 -9.37 0.24 -15.16
CA GLY A 73 -8.49 0.89 -16.14
C GLY A 73 -8.63 2.41 -16.28
N MET A 74 -9.38 3.08 -15.41
CA MET A 74 -9.76 4.47 -15.67
C MET A 74 -9.92 5.28 -14.39
N HIS A 75 -8.79 5.57 -13.75
CA HIS A 75 -8.65 6.74 -12.89
C HIS A 75 -7.15 7.05 -12.79
N ARG A 76 -6.64 7.91 -13.67
CA ARG A 76 -5.40 8.62 -13.34
C ARG A 76 -5.76 9.71 -12.35
N HIS A 77 -4.89 9.93 -11.36
CA HIS A 77 -5.07 10.97 -10.36
C HIS A 77 -5.43 12.31 -11.03
N GLY A 78 -6.60 12.86 -10.68
CA GLY A 78 -7.12 14.12 -11.22
C GLY A 78 -8.04 14.01 -12.45
N GLU A 79 -8.29 12.82 -13.01
CA GLU A 79 -9.32 12.64 -14.04
C GLU A 79 -10.70 12.52 -13.38
N ALA A 80 -11.74 13.11 -13.97
CA ALA A 80 -13.09 12.95 -13.45
C ALA A 80 -13.63 11.54 -13.74
N CYS A 81 -14.36 10.96 -12.79
CA CYS A 81 -15.08 9.71 -13.05
C CYS A 81 -16.09 9.87 -14.20
N PRO A 82 -16.34 8.79 -14.98
CA PRO A 82 -17.38 8.79 -16.01
C PRO A 82 -18.73 9.23 -15.49
N SER A 83 -19.57 9.75 -16.39
CA SER A 83 -20.94 10.12 -16.04
C SER A 83 -21.68 8.94 -15.39
N GLY A 84 -22.31 9.20 -14.24
CA GLY A 84 -23.01 8.19 -13.45
C GLY A 84 -22.13 7.30 -12.57
N ALA A 85 -20.81 7.43 -12.65
CA ALA A 85 -19.88 6.79 -11.72
C ALA A 85 -19.54 7.73 -10.56
N GLN A 86 -19.19 7.14 -9.42
CA GLN A 86 -18.78 7.88 -8.24
C GLN A 86 -17.32 7.59 -7.92
N GLU A 87 -16.59 8.64 -7.59
CA GLU A 87 -15.24 8.50 -7.06
C GLU A 87 -15.29 7.91 -5.65
N ARG A 88 -14.31 7.05 -5.37
CA ARG A 88 -14.08 6.39 -4.10
C ARG A 88 -12.60 6.34 -3.82
N GLU A 89 -12.28 6.30 -2.54
CA GLU A 89 -10.93 6.15 -2.04
C GLU A 89 -10.84 4.82 -1.28
N SER A 90 -9.69 4.16 -1.38
CA SER A 90 -9.41 2.99 -0.56
C SER A 90 -9.03 3.42 0.85
N GLY A 91 -9.17 2.54 1.83
CA GLY A 91 -8.50 2.74 3.12
C GLY A 91 -6.99 2.89 2.97
N SER A 92 -6.33 3.58 3.91
CA SER A 92 -4.87 3.78 3.92
C SER A 92 -4.10 2.45 3.90
N MET A 93 -3.04 2.40 3.11
CA MET A 93 -2.20 1.21 2.92
C MET A 93 -0.72 1.56 3.05
N MET A 94 0.03 0.72 3.75
CA MET A 94 1.49 0.81 3.85
C MET A 94 2.11 -0.48 3.34
N HIS A 95 3.11 -0.36 2.48
CA HIS A 95 3.84 -1.51 1.96
C HIS A 95 5.20 -1.65 2.65
N VAL A 96 5.57 -2.88 2.96
CA VAL A 96 6.91 -3.25 3.43
C VAL A 96 7.47 -4.28 2.46
N TRP A 97 8.65 -4.00 1.91
CA TRP A 97 9.25 -4.80 0.84
C TRP A 97 10.52 -5.48 1.31
N PHE A 98 10.65 -6.76 0.96
CA PHE A 98 11.82 -7.60 1.27
C PHE A 98 12.74 -7.63 0.05
N VAL A 99 13.20 -6.45 -0.36
CA VAL A 99 13.94 -6.29 -1.62
C VAL A 99 15.37 -5.83 -1.38
N GLU A 100 16.25 -6.28 -2.28
CA GLU A 100 17.62 -5.78 -2.38
C GLU A 100 17.65 -4.29 -2.77
N GLU A 101 18.78 -3.63 -2.54
CA GLU A 101 18.98 -2.19 -2.76
C GLU A 101 18.65 -1.73 -4.19
N ASP A 102 18.97 -2.53 -5.20
CA ASP A 102 18.64 -2.24 -6.60
C ASP A 102 17.12 -2.26 -6.87
N ALA A 103 16.36 -2.98 -6.03
CA ALA A 103 14.93 -3.16 -6.13
C ALA A 103 14.14 -2.17 -5.26
N LEU A 104 14.77 -1.45 -4.33
CA LEU A 104 14.17 -0.35 -3.56
C LEU A 104 13.52 0.71 -4.47
N ARG A 105 14.16 1.05 -5.61
CA ARG A 105 13.58 1.99 -6.60
C ARG A 105 12.24 1.53 -7.19
N ARG A 106 12.01 0.23 -7.26
CA ARG A 106 10.77 -0.38 -7.78
C ARG A 106 9.76 -0.70 -6.68
N ALA A 107 10.21 -0.70 -5.42
CA ALA A 107 9.40 -1.04 -4.27
C ALA A 107 8.43 0.08 -3.91
N TYR A 108 8.79 1.35 -4.08
CA TYR A 108 7.88 2.43 -3.71
C TYR A 108 6.81 2.68 -4.77
N ALA A 109 5.55 2.74 -4.31
CA ALA A 109 4.41 3.16 -5.12
C ALA A 109 4.47 4.66 -5.50
N ARG A 110 5.28 5.46 -4.79
CA ARG A 110 5.58 6.87 -5.06
C ARG A 110 7.10 7.09 -5.07
N ARG A 111 7.60 8.26 -5.47
CA ARG A 111 9.05 8.53 -5.40
C ARG A 111 9.55 8.42 -3.94
N PRO A 112 10.62 7.65 -3.66
CA PRO A 112 11.17 7.55 -2.32
C PRO A 112 11.78 8.88 -1.86
N PRO A 113 11.60 9.28 -0.59
CA PRO A 113 12.23 10.47 -0.03
C PRO A 113 13.68 10.17 0.39
N VAL A 114 14.55 9.82 -0.58
CA VAL A 114 15.90 9.25 -0.35
C VAL A 114 16.70 9.98 0.74
N ARG A 115 16.79 11.31 0.67
CA ARG A 115 17.51 12.12 1.66
C ARG A 115 17.00 11.93 3.09
N ALA A 116 15.69 11.92 3.29
CA ALA A 116 15.11 11.74 4.62
C ALA A 116 15.37 10.32 5.15
N LEU A 117 15.41 9.32 4.25
CA LEU A 117 15.75 7.94 4.62
C LEU A 117 17.22 7.83 5.06
N GLU A 118 18.14 8.45 4.32
CA GLU A 118 19.58 8.49 4.66
C GLU A 118 19.82 9.19 6.00
N GLU A 119 19.28 10.40 6.20
CA GLU A 119 19.40 11.17 7.45
C GLU A 119 18.85 10.38 8.65
N TYR A 120 17.73 9.68 8.48
CA TYR A 120 17.17 8.85 9.54
C TYR A 120 18.01 7.60 9.81
N GLN A 121 18.55 6.95 8.78
CA GLN A 121 19.43 5.79 8.95
C GLN A 121 20.70 6.14 9.75
N GLU A 122 21.31 7.29 9.47
CA GLU A 122 22.45 7.83 10.23
C GLU A 122 22.08 8.13 11.69
N SER A 123 20.85 8.58 11.95
CA SER A 123 20.38 8.85 13.32
C SER A 123 20.22 7.58 14.19
N LEU A 124 20.17 6.40 13.56
CA LEU A 124 20.00 5.11 14.23
C LEU A 124 21.34 4.39 14.52
N SER A 125 22.45 4.88 13.97
CA SER A 125 23.81 4.34 14.16
C SER A 125 24.59 5.05 15.27
#